data_AF-A0A961ZXK4-F1
#
_entry.id   AF-A0A961ZXK4-F1
#
_cell.length_a   1.000
_cell.length_b   1.000
_cell.length_c   1.000
_cell.angle_alpha   90.00
_cell.angle_beta   90.00
_cell.angle_gamma   90.00
#
_symmetry.space_group_name_H-M   'P 1'
#
loop_
_entity.id
_entity.type
_entity.pdbx_description
1 polymer ?
#
loop_
_entity_poly.entity_id
_entity_poly.type
_entity_poly.pdbx_seq_one_letter_code
_entity_poly.pdbx_strand_id
1 'polypeptide(L)'
;MSRSAQLWPGPRMRAFFRSILAQEPGLDARLVETLAERLTKRVNRMLVWDAVDGTDASYDSAASLLSSTASEGSDRTSSTATAKTTDTLPSAVDAQTQPDTGAQAETPFDPYAFSIIVVLKRQGATVLMQRLETVTNVAHLLQMASAQHIGVDKSITSVKKLRKAIVAGAEQRLADRRAAAS
;
A
#
# COMPACT_ATOMS: atom_id res chain seq x y z
N MET A 1 -2.25 15.40 18.87
CA MET A 1 -1.57 14.09 18.81
C MET A 1 -2.54 13.09 18.20
N SER A 2 -2.36 12.71 16.94
CA SER A 2 -3.29 11.82 16.24
C SER A 2 -3.14 10.39 16.78
N ARG A 3 -4.24 9.80 17.27
CA ARG A 3 -4.26 8.39 17.68
C ARG A 3 -4.47 7.54 16.44
N SER A 4 -3.48 6.71 16.09
CA SER A 4 -3.62 5.70 15.06
C SER A 4 -4.15 4.41 15.69
N ALA A 5 -5.27 3.89 15.21
CA ALA A 5 -5.81 2.60 15.61
C ALA A 5 -5.38 1.51 14.61
N GLN A 6 -4.92 0.37 15.12
CA GLN A 6 -4.56 -0.77 14.30
C GLN A 6 -5.72 -1.75 14.23
N LEU A 7 -6.18 -2.08 13.02
CA LEU A 7 -7.23 -3.05 12.77
C LEU A 7 -6.66 -4.33 12.14
N TRP A 8 -7.13 -5.45 12.66
CA TRP A 8 -6.86 -6.81 12.18
C TRP A 8 -8.09 -7.36 11.45
N PRO A 9 -7.92 -8.37 10.59
CA PRO A 9 -9.04 -8.99 9.88
C PRO A 9 -10.05 -9.51 10.89
N GLY A 10 -11.31 -9.07 10.79
CA GLY A 10 -12.35 -9.42 11.76
C GLY A 10 -13.51 -8.44 11.79
N PRO A 11 -14.41 -8.56 12.77
CA PRO A 11 -15.65 -7.78 12.85
C PRO A 11 -15.42 -6.27 12.82
N ARG A 12 -14.34 -5.80 13.48
CA ARG A 12 -14.00 -4.38 13.58
C ARG A 12 -13.52 -3.77 12.25
N MET A 13 -12.75 -4.53 11.47
CA MET A 13 -12.31 -4.12 10.12
C MET A 13 -13.48 -4.12 9.14
N ARG A 14 -14.37 -5.12 9.25
CA ARG A 14 -15.61 -5.19 8.44
C ARG A 14 -16.54 -4.02 8.72
N ALA A 15 -16.75 -3.68 10.00
CA ALA A 15 -17.56 -2.54 10.40
C ALA A 15 -17.00 -1.21 9.85
N PHE A 16 -15.67 -1.05 9.87
CA PHE A 16 -15.00 0.12 9.29
C PHE A 16 -15.19 0.23 7.78
N PHE A 17 -15.02 -0.87 7.02
CA PHE A 17 -15.29 -0.84 5.59
C PHE A 17 -16.77 -0.57 5.29
N ARG A 18 -17.68 -1.15 6.07
CA ARG A 18 -19.11 -0.88 5.95
C ARG A 18 -19.45 0.58 6.19
N SER A 19 -18.87 1.23 7.22
CA SER A 19 -19.16 2.63 7.51
C SER A 19 -18.70 3.57 6.40
N ILE A 20 -17.59 3.27 5.73
CA ILE A 20 -17.10 4.05 4.59
C ILE A 20 -17.97 3.80 3.36
N LEU A 21 -18.19 2.53 3.00
CA LEU A 21 -18.93 2.17 1.79
C LEU A 21 -20.41 2.57 1.85
N ALA A 22 -20.98 2.71 3.05
CA ALA A 22 -22.36 3.18 3.25
C ALA A 22 -22.53 4.70 3.04
N GLN A 23 -21.45 5.48 3.02
CA GLN A 23 -21.49 6.92 2.74
C GLN A 23 -21.52 7.22 1.23
N GLU A 24 -21.21 6.22 0.40
CA GLU A 24 -21.11 6.38 -1.04
C GLU A 24 -22.48 6.25 -1.74
N PRO A 25 -22.92 7.26 -2.49
CA PRO A 25 -24.18 7.19 -3.24
C PRO A 25 -24.08 6.20 -4.41
N GLY A 26 -25.04 5.29 -4.51
CA GLY A 26 -25.11 4.29 -5.59
C GLY A 26 -24.72 2.86 -5.18
N LEU A 27 -24.33 2.64 -3.93
CA LEU A 27 -24.07 1.30 -3.38
C LEU A 27 -25.29 0.76 -2.62
N ASP A 28 -25.83 -0.37 -3.08
CA ASP A 28 -26.88 -1.09 -2.36
C ASP A 28 -26.32 -1.78 -1.09
N ALA A 29 -27.15 -1.90 -0.05
CA ALA A 29 -26.76 -2.44 1.26
C ALA A 29 -26.20 -3.87 1.17
N ARG A 30 -26.71 -4.69 0.24
CA ARG A 30 -26.18 -6.05 -0.01
C ARG A 30 -24.79 -6.03 -0.63
N LEU A 31 -24.52 -5.06 -1.50
CA LEU A 31 -23.20 -4.89 -2.13
C LEU A 31 -22.19 -4.34 -1.12
N VAL A 32 -22.59 -3.38 -0.28
CA VAL A 32 -21.74 -2.87 0.82
C VAL A 32 -21.27 -4.01 1.71
N GLU A 33 -22.18 -4.90 2.11
CA GLU A 33 -21.85 -6.04 2.99
C GLU A 33 -20.92 -7.05 2.32
N THR A 34 -21.20 -7.37 1.04
CA THR A 34 -20.38 -8.29 0.25
C THR A 34 -18.97 -7.75 0.01
N LEU A 35 -18.85 -6.45 -0.27
CA LEU A 35 -17.57 -5.77 -0.48
C LEU A 35 -16.78 -5.68 0.83
N ALA A 36 -17.42 -5.28 1.93
CA ALA A 36 -16.79 -5.23 3.24
C ALA A 36 -16.21 -6.60 3.65
N GLU A 37 -16.95 -7.69 3.39
CA GLU A 37 -16.46 -9.04 3.65
C GLU A 37 -15.27 -9.43 2.77
N ARG A 38 -15.33 -9.17 1.46
CA ARG A 38 -14.24 -9.47 0.52
C ARG A 38 -12.97 -8.69 0.86
N LEU A 39 -13.11 -7.40 1.19
CA LEU A 39 -12.00 -6.54 1.60
C LEU A 39 -11.38 -7.03 2.90
N THR A 40 -12.20 -7.39 3.89
CA THR A 40 -11.72 -7.94 5.17
C THR A 40 -10.92 -9.23 4.98
N LYS A 41 -11.32 -10.12 4.06
CA LYS A 41 -10.59 -11.36 3.75
C LYS A 41 -9.26 -11.12 3.02
N ARG A 42 -9.12 -9.98 2.32
CA ARG A 42 -7.94 -9.69 1.48
C ARG A 42 -6.89 -8.83 2.20
N VAL A 43 -7.30 -8.06 3.21
CA VAL A 43 -6.42 -7.16 3.95
C VAL A 43 -5.90 -7.84 5.20
N ASN A 44 -4.58 -8.03 5.30
CA ASN A 44 -3.93 -8.68 6.46
C ASN A 44 -3.80 -7.73 7.68
N ARG A 45 -3.67 -6.42 7.43
CA ARG A 45 -3.46 -5.42 8.48
C ARG A 45 -3.80 -4.04 7.94
N MET A 46 -4.55 -3.26 8.72
CA MET A 46 -4.91 -1.88 8.36
C MET A 46 -4.57 -0.94 9.51
N LEU A 47 -4.05 0.23 9.16
CA LEU A 47 -3.81 1.31 10.11
C LEU A 47 -4.81 2.42 9.80
N VAL A 48 -5.70 2.69 10.75
CA VAL A 48 -6.72 3.73 10.64
C VAL A 48 -6.26 4.92 11.45
N TRP A 49 -6.34 6.09 10.83
CA TRP A 49 -6.09 7.35 11.50
C TRP A 49 -7.45 7.91 11.93
N ASP A 50 -7.63 8.19 13.22
CA ASP A 50 -8.75 9.03 13.64
C ASP A 50 -8.47 10.44 13.08
N ALA A 51 -9.20 10.81 12.03
CA ALA A 51 -9.44 12.20 11.74
C ALA A 51 -10.30 12.73 12.89
N VAL A 52 -9.83 13.77 13.56
CA VAL A 52 -10.56 14.45 14.63
C VAL A 52 -11.75 15.16 13.99
N ASP A 53 -12.81 14.41 13.69
CA ASP A 53 -14.14 14.91 13.38
C ASP A 53 -15.14 14.15 14.25
N GLY A 54 -15.06 14.44 15.55
CA GLY A 54 -16.20 14.62 16.46
C GLY A 54 -17.35 13.61 16.47
N THR A 55 -17.16 12.39 15.94
CA THR A 55 -18.19 11.37 15.96
C THR A 55 -17.62 10.20 16.74
N ASP A 56 -18.02 10.12 18.00
CA ASP A 56 -17.79 9.02 18.93
C ASP A 56 -18.42 7.72 18.42
N ALA A 57 -18.01 7.23 17.25
CA ALA A 57 -18.33 5.90 16.77
C ALA A 57 -17.45 4.90 17.51
N SER A 58 -17.81 4.67 18.77
CA SER A 58 -17.29 3.57 19.57
C SER A 58 -17.54 2.25 18.81
N TYR A 59 -16.51 1.77 18.14
CA TYR A 59 -16.49 0.53 17.34
C TYR A 59 -16.70 -0.75 18.18
N ASP A 60 -17.02 -0.61 19.46
CA ASP A 60 -17.18 -1.69 20.43
C ASP A 60 -18.64 -2.20 20.53
N SER A 61 -19.62 -1.40 20.08
CA SER A 61 -21.04 -1.73 20.28
C SER A 61 -21.68 -2.65 19.23
N ALA A 62 -20.99 -2.99 18.14
CA ALA A 62 -21.56 -3.84 17.08
C ALA A 62 -21.51 -5.35 17.38
N ALA A 63 -20.66 -5.79 18.33
CA ALA A 63 -20.55 -7.21 18.68
C ALA A 63 -21.69 -7.71 19.58
N SER A 64 -22.42 -6.82 20.25
CA SER A 64 -23.47 -7.21 21.21
C SER A 64 -24.83 -7.49 20.56
N LEU A 65 -25.07 -7.04 19.32
CA LEU A 65 -26.37 -7.17 18.65
C LEU A 65 -26.53 -8.46 17.81
N LEU A 66 -25.51 -9.31 17.73
CA LEU A 66 -25.52 -10.50 16.86
C LEU A 66 -26.03 -11.79 17.54
N SER A 67 -26.43 -11.75 18.82
CA SER A 67 -26.95 -12.92 19.55
C SER A 67 -28.48 -13.00 19.63
N SER A 68 -29.24 -12.18 18.91
CA SER A 68 -30.70 -12.26 18.93
C SER A 68 -31.32 -11.89 17.60
N THR A 69 -31.59 -12.90 16.78
CA THR A 69 -32.64 -13.02 15.73
C THR A 69 -32.29 -14.29 14.94
N ALA A 70 -32.75 -15.49 15.33
CA ALA A 70 -34.06 -16.05 14.98
C ALA A 70 -34.37 -15.83 13.48
N SER A 71 -34.18 -16.86 12.65
CA SER A 71 -35.21 -17.82 12.23
C SER A 71 -35.99 -17.35 11.00
N GLU A 72 -36.22 -18.32 10.11
CA GLU A 72 -37.16 -18.31 8.97
C GLU A 72 -36.76 -17.40 7.81
N GLY A 73 -36.52 -17.88 6.59
CA GLY A 73 -37.23 -18.92 5.87
C GLY A 73 -37.91 -18.24 4.68
N SER A 74 -37.41 -18.41 3.46
CA SER A 74 -38.28 -18.30 2.28
C SER A 74 -37.61 -18.83 1.03
N ASP A 75 -38.39 -19.68 0.39
CA ASP A 75 -38.13 -20.52 -0.76
C ASP A 75 -38.06 -19.71 -2.06
N ARG A 76 -37.21 -20.22 -2.94
CA ARG A 76 -37.20 -20.17 -4.41
C ARG A 76 -38.28 -19.32 -5.10
N THR A 77 -37.84 -18.43 -5.99
CA THR A 77 -38.40 -18.37 -7.34
C THR A 77 -37.34 -18.09 -8.40
N SER A 78 -37.55 -18.77 -9.51
CA SER A 78 -36.75 -18.98 -10.71
C SER A 78 -36.46 -17.69 -11.51
N SER A 79 -35.30 -17.61 -12.14
CA SER A 79 -35.12 -16.75 -13.31
C SER A 79 -34.25 -17.42 -14.37
N THR A 80 -34.91 -17.81 -15.45
CA THR A 80 -34.33 -18.35 -16.68
C THR A 80 -34.31 -17.21 -17.69
N ALA A 81 -33.14 -16.80 -18.17
CA ALA A 81 -33.02 -16.07 -19.43
C ALA A 81 -31.60 -16.22 -19.99
N THR A 82 -31.49 -17.11 -20.96
CA THR A 82 -30.35 -17.27 -21.86
C THR A 82 -30.42 -16.19 -22.93
N ALA A 83 -29.34 -15.45 -23.15
CA ALA A 83 -29.12 -14.70 -24.38
C ALA A 83 -27.65 -14.87 -24.81
N LYS A 84 -27.50 -15.42 -26.01
CA LYS A 84 -26.28 -15.81 -26.73
C LYS A 84 -25.98 -14.74 -27.79
N THR A 85 -24.76 -14.80 -28.34
CA THR A 85 -24.28 -14.21 -29.62
C THR A 85 -23.67 -12.81 -29.42
N THR A 86 -22.47 -12.45 -29.89
CA THR A 86 -21.75 -12.77 -31.14
C THR A 86 -20.29 -12.34 -30.92
N ASP A 87 -19.29 -13.22 -30.99
CA ASP A 87 -18.40 -13.44 -32.15
C ASP A 87 -18.07 -12.18 -32.98
N THR A 88 -16.77 -11.85 -33.11
CA THR A 88 -16.07 -11.46 -34.35
C THR A 88 -14.67 -10.90 -34.00
N LEU A 89 -13.64 -11.71 -34.25
CA LEU A 89 -12.28 -11.30 -34.66
C LEU A 89 -12.23 -11.45 -36.20
N PRO A 90 -11.52 -10.58 -36.95
CA PRO A 90 -10.14 -10.90 -37.37
C PRO A 90 -9.22 -9.66 -37.45
N SER A 91 -7.95 -9.72 -37.02
CA SER A 91 -6.73 -10.06 -37.79
C SER A 91 -6.49 -9.30 -39.11
N ALA A 92 -5.40 -8.51 -39.15
CA ALA A 92 -4.50 -8.25 -40.30
C ALA A 92 -3.46 -7.17 -39.91
N VAL A 93 -2.26 -7.54 -39.45
CA VAL A 93 -0.96 -7.66 -40.17
C VAL A 93 -0.09 -6.39 -40.24
N ASP A 94 1.11 -6.58 -39.69
CA ASP A 94 2.43 -6.10 -40.11
C ASP A 94 2.80 -4.61 -40.11
N ALA A 95 3.71 -4.28 -39.18
CA ALA A 95 4.94 -3.58 -39.52
C ALA A 95 6.07 -4.04 -38.58
N GLN A 96 6.87 -5.00 -39.06
CA GLN A 96 8.25 -5.18 -38.61
C GLN A 96 9.01 -3.86 -38.81
N THR A 97 9.85 -3.45 -37.84
CA THR A 97 11.23 -2.98 -38.05
C THR A 97 11.89 -2.75 -36.68
N GLN A 98 12.68 -3.73 -36.22
CA GLN A 98 13.95 -3.43 -35.55
C GLN A 98 15.03 -3.60 -36.62
N PRO A 99 15.98 -2.65 -36.72
CA PRO A 99 17.25 -2.91 -36.07
C PRO A 99 17.92 -1.68 -35.42
N ASP A 100 18.67 -1.98 -34.35
CA ASP A 100 19.90 -1.35 -33.86
C ASP A 100 19.98 0.11 -33.35
N THR A 101 20.68 0.20 -32.21
CA THR A 101 21.44 1.33 -31.63
C THR A 101 20.80 2.10 -30.47
N GLY A 102 21.09 1.62 -29.25
CA GLY A 102 21.59 2.44 -28.14
C GLY A 102 20.89 3.78 -27.83
N ALA A 103 19.64 3.75 -27.40
CA ALA A 103 19.04 4.85 -26.65
C ALA A 103 18.18 4.24 -25.53
N GLN A 104 18.79 3.99 -24.37
CA GLN A 104 18.01 3.74 -23.16
C GLN A 104 17.21 5.01 -22.90
N ALA A 105 15.91 4.98 -23.23
CA ALA A 105 14.96 5.96 -22.75
C ALA A 105 15.14 6.04 -21.23
N GLU A 106 15.64 7.17 -20.74
CA GLU A 106 15.92 7.37 -19.33
C GLU A 106 14.58 7.28 -18.57
N THR A 107 14.31 6.11 -17.99
CA THR A 107 13.22 5.95 -17.03
C THR A 107 13.40 7.00 -15.94
N PRO A 108 12.37 7.79 -15.61
CA PRO A 108 12.45 8.77 -14.53
C PRO A 108 12.96 8.11 -13.25
N PHE A 109 13.93 8.72 -12.59
CA PHE A 109 14.46 8.18 -11.34
C PHE A 109 13.39 8.21 -10.25
N ASP A 110 13.04 7.04 -9.72
CA ASP A 110 12.12 6.91 -8.60
C ASP A 110 12.90 6.90 -7.26
N PRO A 111 12.79 7.96 -6.42
CA PRO A 111 13.45 8.02 -5.11
C PRO A 111 12.84 7.05 -4.08
N TYR A 112 11.73 6.38 -4.39
CA TYR A 112 11.09 5.37 -3.55
C TYR A 112 11.18 3.94 -4.12
N ALA A 113 12.00 3.72 -5.16
CA ALA A 113 12.21 2.42 -5.78
C ALA A 113 12.53 1.29 -4.77
N PHE A 114 13.17 1.63 -3.66
CA PHE A 114 13.22 0.79 -2.46
C PHE A 114 13.31 1.63 -1.19
N SER A 115 12.79 1.11 -0.08
CA SER A 115 12.90 1.77 1.22
C SER A 115 14.23 1.44 1.90
N ILE A 116 15.06 2.48 2.13
CA ILE A 116 16.38 2.38 2.75
C ILE A 116 16.27 1.72 4.14
N ILE A 117 15.32 2.18 4.96
CA ILE A 117 15.13 1.67 6.34
C ILE A 117 14.64 0.21 6.35
N VAL A 118 13.71 -0.15 5.45
CA VAL A 118 13.17 -1.52 5.40
C VAL A 118 14.23 -2.50 4.92
N VAL A 119 15.02 -2.13 3.91
CA VAL A 119 16.14 -2.94 3.42
C VAL A 119 17.16 -3.10 4.54
N LEU A 120 17.56 -2.02 5.22
CA LEU A 120 18.49 -2.09 6.34
C LEU A 120 17.99 -3.03 7.44
N LYS A 121 16.73 -2.91 7.85
CA LYS A 121 16.15 -3.72 8.94
C LYS A 121 15.99 -5.19 8.58
N ARG A 122 15.66 -5.52 7.33
CA ARG A 122 15.35 -6.91 6.91
C ARG A 122 16.53 -7.64 6.31
N GLN A 123 17.40 -6.94 5.60
CA GLN A 123 18.46 -7.50 4.76
C GLN A 123 19.86 -7.05 5.21
N GLY A 124 19.96 -6.01 6.04
CA GLY A 124 21.22 -5.51 6.59
C GLY A 124 21.92 -4.47 5.70
N ALA A 125 23.01 -3.93 6.24
CA ALA A 125 23.76 -2.83 5.64
C ALA A 125 24.49 -3.23 4.34
N THR A 126 24.94 -4.48 4.24
CA THR A 126 25.65 -5.01 3.06
C THR A 126 24.74 -5.02 1.82
N VAL A 127 23.52 -5.52 1.95
CA VAL A 127 22.54 -5.56 0.86
C VAL A 127 22.05 -4.16 0.50
N LEU A 128 21.90 -3.28 1.50
CA LEU A 128 21.61 -1.87 1.24
C LEU A 128 22.72 -1.22 0.41
N MET A 129 24.00 -1.46 0.74
CA MET A 129 25.13 -0.91 -0.01
C MET A 129 25.14 -1.40 -1.46
N GLN A 130 24.88 -2.69 -1.71
CA GLN A 130 24.76 -3.24 -3.07
C GLN A 130 23.63 -2.55 -3.88
N ARG A 131 22.48 -2.29 -3.25
CA ARG A 131 21.39 -1.53 -3.91
C ARG A 131 21.74 -0.07 -4.15
N LEU A 132 22.54 0.54 -3.28
CA LEU A 132 23.03 1.90 -3.48
C LEU A 132 24.09 1.96 -4.61
N GLU A 133 24.78 0.86 -4.88
CA GLU A 133 25.77 0.79 -5.96
C GLU A 133 25.17 0.90 -7.35
N THR A 134 23.93 0.45 -7.53
CA THR A 134 23.20 0.59 -8.80
C THR A 134 22.83 2.05 -9.12
N VAL A 135 22.78 2.91 -8.10
CA VAL A 135 22.54 4.35 -8.27
C VAL A 135 23.87 5.06 -8.45
N THR A 136 24.20 5.40 -9.69
CA THR A 136 25.49 6.01 -10.07
C THR A 136 25.53 7.53 -9.92
N ASN A 137 24.37 8.19 -9.97
CA ASN A 137 24.26 9.65 -9.93
C ASN A 137 24.17 10.18 -8.48
N VAL A 138 24.99 11.17 -8.14
CA VAL A 138 24.99 11.87 -6.85
C VAL A 138 23.64 12.55 -6.58
N ALA A 139 23.05 13.19 -7.59
CA ALA A 139 21.76 13.87 -7.46
C ALA A 139 20.65 12.90 -7.08
N HIS A 140 20.63 11.71 -7.69
CA HIS A 140 19.67 10.65 -7.39
C HIS A 140 19.83 10.13 -5.95
N LEU A 141 21.07 9.95 -5.48
CA LEU A 141 21.34 9.56 -4.09
C LEU A 141 20.88 10.62 -3.08
N LEU A 142 21.11 11.91 -3.35
CA LEU A 142 20.63 13.02 -2.52
C LEU A 142 19.11 13.13 -2.54
N GLN A 143 18.48 12.96 -3.71
CA GLN A 143 17.03 12.97 -3.86
C GLN A 143 16.40 11.80 -3.09
N MET A 144 16.96 10.60 -3.18
CA MET A 144 16.51 9.44 -2.44
C MET A 144 16.67 9.61 -0.92
N ALA A 145 17.81 10.13 -0.48
CA ALA A 145 18.07 10.42 0.93
C ALA A 145 17.08 11.45 1.49
N SER A 146 16.84 12.55 0.77
CA SER A 146 15.91 13.60 1.19
C SER A 146 14.45 13.12 1.17
N ALA A 147 14.01 12.46 0.10
CA ALA A 147 12.65 11.91 -0.03
C ALA A 147 12.31 10.91 1.07
N GLN A 148 13.30 10.12 1.49
CA GLN A 148 13.15 9.13 2.55
C GLN A 148 13.53 9.66 3.93
N HIS A 149 13.84 10.96 4.07
CA HIS A 149 14.24 11.61 5.34
C HIS A 149 15.42 10.91 6.04
N ILE A 150 16.46 10.58 5.28
CA ILE A 150 17.74 10.10 5.82
C ILE A 150 18.63 11.33 6.05
N GLY A 151 19.20 11.45 7.26
CA GLY A 151 20.12 12.53 7.59
C GLY A 151 21.46 12.32 6.90
N VAL A 152 21.73 13.09 5.84
CA VAL A 152 22.99 13.02 5.09
C VAL A 152 23.46 14.43 4.77
N ASP A 153 24.78 14.64 4.81
CA ASP A 153 25.38 15.92 4.46
C ASP A 153 25.32 16.13 2.94
N LYS A 154 24.65 17.22 2.53
CA LYS A 154 24.45 17.60 1.13
C LYS A 154 25.72 18.14 0.46
N SER A 155 26.76 18.48 1.25
CA SER A 155 28.06 18.91 0.73
C SER A 155 28.91 17.75 0.20
N ILE A 156 28.50 16.49 0.44
CA ILE A 156 29.23 15.31 -0.02
C ILE A 156 29.02 15.13 -1.53
N THR A 157 30.06 15.43 -2.30
CA THR A 157 30.09 15.28 -3.77
C THR A 157 30.57 13.91 -4.25
N SER A 158 31.21 13.13 -3.37
CA SER A 158 31.71 11.79 -3.72
C SER A 158 30.61 10.73 -3.57
N VAL A 159 30.25 10.06 -4.66
CA VAL A 159 29.26 8.96 -4.70
C VAL A 159 29.53 7.92 -3.61
N LYS A 160 30.78 7.44 -3.48
CA LYS A 160 31.16 6.42 -2.50
C LYS A 160 30.99 6.90 -1.06
N LYS A 161 31.37 8.15 -0.77
CA LYS A 161 31.17 8.76 0.55
C LYS A 161 29.68 8.95 0.84
N LEU A 162 28.90 9.39 -0.15
CA LEU A 162 27.47 9.63 -0.01
C LEU A 162 26.70 8.33 0.28
N ARG A 163 27.02 7.23 -0.43
CA ARG A 163 26.44 5.91 -0.15
C ARG A 163 26.70 5.44 1.28
N LYS A 164 27.94 5.59 1.77
CA LYS A 164 28.29 5.29 3.17
C LYS A 164 27.52 6.17 4.15
N ALA A 165 27.41 7.46 3.86
CA ALA A 165 26.68 8.39 4.71
C ALA A 165 25.18 8.08 4.75
N ILE A 166 24.58 7.62 3.65
CA ILE A 166 23.18 7.15 3.62
C ILE A 166 22.99 5.93 4.52
N VAL A 167 23.90 4.95 4.49
CA VAL A 167 23.83 3.79 5.38
C VAL A 167 23.94 4.21 6.85
N ALA A 168 24.93 5.05 7.19
CA ALA A 168 25.11 5.54 8.54
C ALA A 168 23.90 6.36 9.04
N GLY A 169 23.34 7.24 8.20
CA GLY A 169 22.15 8.02 8.53
C GLY A 169 20.90 7.15 8.72
N ALA A 170 20.80 6.04 7.97
CA ALA A 170 19.72 5.07 8.12
C ALA A 170 19.85 4.26 9.42
N GLU A 171 21.06 3.86 9.79
CA GLU A 171 21.37 3.19 11.06
C GLU A 171 21.07 4.10 12.25
N GLN A 172 21.52 5.36 12.21
CA GLN A 172 21.24 6.33 13.25
C GLN A 172 19.73 6.53 13.44
N ARG A 173 18.98 6.71 12.36
CA ARG A 173 17.53 6.86 12.44
C ARG A 173 16.83 5.63 13.01
N LEU A 174 17.33 4.43 12.72
CA LEU A 174 16.80 3.20 13.31
C LEU A 174 17.11 3.11 14.81
N ALA A 175 18.32 3.52 15.21
CA ALA A 175 18.73 3.60 16.60
C ALA A 175 17.88 4.63 17.38
N ASP A 176 17.68 5.83 16.85
CA ASP A 176 16.87 6.88 17.46
C ASP A 176 15.42 6.41 17.67
N ARG A 177 14.85 5.72 16.67
CA ARG A 177 13.51 5.14 16.78
C ARG A 177 13.42 4.01 17.80
N ARG A 178 14.50 3.25 17.99
CA ARG A 178 14.57 2.20 19.02
C ARG A 178 14.71 2.80 20.40
N ALA A 179 15.52 3.84 20.55
CA ALA A 179 15.70 4.58 21.80
C ALA A 179 14.41 5.27 22.24
N ALA A 180 13.66 5.88 21.31
CA ALA A 180 12.37 6.52 21.61
C ALA A 180 11.23 5.55 21.94
N ALA A 181 11.41 4.24 21.70
CA ALA A 181 10.43 3.21 21.99
C ALA A 181 10.75 2.40 23.27
N SER A 182 11.87 2.70 23.93
CA SER A 182 12.29 2.11 25.20
C SER A 182 12.04 3.08 26.35
#